data_AF-E9B2H3-F1
#
_entry.id   AF-E9B2H3-F1
#
_cell.length_a   1.000
_cell.length_b   1.000
_cell.length_c   1.000
_cell.angle_alpha   90.00
_cell.angle_beta   90.00
_cell.angle_gamma   90.00
#
_symmetry.space_group_name_H-M   'P 1'
#
loop_
_entity.id
_entity.type
_entity.pdbx_description
1 polymer ?
#
loop_
_entity_poly.entity_id
_entity_poly.type
_entity_poly.pdbx_seq_one_letter_code
_entity_poly.pdbx_strand_id
1 'polypeptide(L)'
;MPAKGAKSKAQKLCDARKLGVEKLVELVFIERPRTLSFSHRSLGSLRHPYSSLICETSADRASSQDKITYLLEVFLEAKGEKKTWMRVERIFDSMLGDALMEKMKLELLLSSKLLQRFEVLWVRLGGVNGGIISEDAYKQFHQQLYFTLFGIEQMTLLPATMQFILEDYKYDSQGKSGIEFGRFANSMLELADNWARSREVADYVAFMDRIMECCPASTVQSRKTHASDEFTLSKEAFFRGGVVVPRVEGEQIVYHRINL
;
A
#
# COMPACT_ATOMS: atom_id res chain seq x y z
N MET A 1 60.55 8.56 -3.07
CA MET A 1 59.32 8.40 -2.25
C MET A 1 58.17 8.03 -3.17
N PRO A 2 57.58 6.83 -3.10
CA PRO A 2 56.43 6.48 -3.90
C PRO A 2 55.14 6.87 -3.16
N ALA A 3 54.26 7.61 -3.83
CA ALA A 3 52.94 7.97 -3.34
C ALA A 3 52.08 6.70 -3.20
N LYS A 4 51.60 6.44 -1.98
CA LYS A 4 50.64 5.36 -1.70
C LYS A 4 49.32 5.70 -2.41
N GLY A 5 49.00 4.92 -3.43
CA GLY A 5 47.69 4.95 -4.08
C GLY A 5 46.58 4.61 -3.07
N ALA A 6 45.61 5.51 -2.96
CA ALA A 6 44.37 5.27 -2.25
C ALA A 6 43.60 4.16 -2.98
N LYS A 7 43.60 2.95 -2.41
CA LYS A 7 42.66 1.89 -2.82
C LYS A 7 41.28 2.31 -2.35
N SER A 8 40.47 2.90 -3.23
CA SER A 8 39.03 2.98 -3.02
C SER A 8 38.51 1.55 -2.95
N LYS A 9 38.12 1.08 -1.76
CA LYS A 9 37.34 -0.15 -1.63
C LYS A 9 36.01 0.09 -2.36
N ALA A 10 35.91 -0.39 -3.60
CA ALA A 10 34.62 -0.55 -4.25
C ALA A 10 33.82 -1.54 -3.39
N GLN A 11 32.90 -1.00 -2.59
CA GLN A 11 31.97 -1.79 -1.81
C GLN A 11 31.13 -2.57 -2.83
N LYS A 12 31.33 -3.88 -2.93
CA LYS A 12 30.49 -4.74 -3.77
C LYS A 12 29.07 -4.60 -3.24
N LEU A 13 28.21 -3.90 -3.98
CA LEU A 13 26.77 -3.87 -3.74
C LEU A 13 26.27 -5.32 -3.71
N CYS A 14 25.86 -5.77 -2.53
CA CYS A 14 25.29 -7.10 -2.37
C CYS A 14 23.89 -7.09 -2.99
N ASP A 15 23.65 -7.99 -3.94
CA ASP A 15 22.33 -8.16 -4.52
C ASP A 15 21.43 -8.89 -3.52
N ALA A 16 20.59 -8.13 -2.80
CA ALA A 16 19.74 -8.66 -1.74
C ALA A 16 18.77 -9.76 -2.22
N ARG A 17 18.56 -9.91 -3.53
CA ARG A 17 17.79 -10.99 -4.15
C ARG A 17 18.47 -12.36 -4.02
N LYS A 18 19.80 -12.38 -3.96
CA LYS A 18 20.60 -13.61 -3.89
C LYS A 18 20.81 -14.10 -2.45
N LEU A 19 20.15 -13.45 -1.49
CA LEU A 19 20.19 -13.88 -0.10
C LEU A 19 19.51 -15.24 0.06
N GLY A 20 20.04 -16.05 0.97
CA GLY A 20 19.37 -17.28 1.38
C GLY A 20 17.98 -17.00 1.96
N VAL A 21 17.09 -17.99 1.87
CA VAL A 21 15.71 -17.89 2.40
C VAL A 21 15.73 -17.46 3.87
N GLU A 22 16.69 -17.95 4.64
CA GLU A 22 16.86 -17.65 6.07
C GLU A 22 17.11 -16.15 6.29
N LYS A 23 17.94 -15.53 5.46
CA LYS A 23 18.24 -14.09 5.58
C LYS A 23 17.06 -13.23 5.09
N LEU A 24 16.33 -13.68 4.07
CA LEU A 24 15.09 -13.01 3.63
C LEU A 24 14.00 -13.07 4.72
N VAL A 25 13.87 -14.23 5.38
CA VAL A 25 12.99 -14.39 6.55
C VAL A 25 13.41 -13.45 7.67
N GLU A 26 14.68 -13.38 8.02
CA GLU A 26 15.17 -12.46 9.06
C GLU A 26 14.81 -10.99 8.75
N LEU A 27 15.06 -10.56 7.51
CA LEU A 27 14.72 -9.20 7.05
C LEU A 27 13.22 -8.90 7.16
N VAL A 28 12.38 -9.85 6.75
CA VAL A 28 10.92 -9.67 6.71
C VAL A 28 10.26 -9.82 8.08
N PHE A 29 10.79 -10.67 8.96
CA PHE A 29 10.18 -10.96 10.26
C PHE A 29 10.74 -10.14 11.40
N ILE A 30 12.06 -9.93 11.42
CA ILE A 30 12.76 -9.40 12.58
C ILE A 30 13.08 -7.93 12.37
N GLU A 31 13.71 -7.61 11.25
CA GLU A 31 14.13 -6.22 10.99
C GLU A 31 12.93 -5.33 10.64
N ARG A 32 11.85 -5.92 10.09
CA ARG A 32 10.63 -5.20 9.68
C ARG A 32 9.35 -5.94 10.04
N PRO A 33 9.02 -5.97 11.33
CA PRO A 33 7.90 -6.75 11.82
C PRO A 33 6.59 -6.28 11.16
N ARG A 34 5.92 -7.20 10.47
CA ARG A 34 4.67 -6.96 9.72
C ARG A 34 3.44 -7.33 10.51
N THR A 35 2.34 -6.63 10.28
CA THR A 35 1.08 -6.80 11.02
C THR A 35 0.08 -7.66 10.25
N LEU A 36 0.24 -7.79 8.93
CA LEU A 36 -0.61 -8.61 8.07
C LEU A 36 0.06 -9.91 7.64
N SER A 37 -0.75 -10.87 7.17
CA SER A 37 -0.28 -12.12 6.57
C SER A 37 0.69 -11.81 5.42
N PHE A 38 1.51 -12.78 5.04
CA PHE A 38 2.41 -12.59 3.91
C PHE A 38 1.57 -12.27 2.66
N SER A 39 1.89 -11.18 1.97
CA SER A 39 1.10 -10.79 0.80
C SER A 39 1.23 -11.85 -0.30
N HIS A 40 0.11 -12.46 -0.68
CA HIS A 40 0.01 -13.41 -1.81
C HIS A 40 -0.06 -12.71 -3.19
N ARG A 41 0.27 -11.42 -3.25
CA ARG A 41 0.33 -10.65 -4.51
C ARG A 41 1.51 -11.11 -5.37
N SER A 42 1.49 -10.74 -6.64
CA SER A 42 2.65 -11.00 -7.50
C SER A 42 3.88 -10.26 -7.00
N LEU A 43 5.07 -10.83 -7.23
CA LEU A 43 6.32 -10.31 -6.67
C LEU A 43 6.57 -8.84 -7.02
N GLY A 44 6.18 -8.42 -8.22
CA GLY A 44 6.33 -7.03 -8.64
C GLY A 44 5.29 -6.06 -8.09
N SER A 45 4.26 -6.55 -7.39
CA SER A 45 3.28 -5.71 -6.70
C SER A 45 3.95 -4.90 -5.59
N LEU A 46 3.58 -3.62 -5.45
CA LEU A 46 4.02 -2.79 -4.32
C LEU A 46 3.57 -3.36 -2.96
N ARG A 47 2.56 -4.22 -2.95
CA ARG A 47 2.05 -4.87 -1.74
C ARG A 47 2.77 -6.17 -1.41
N HIS A 48 3.72 -6.61 -2.24
CA HIS A 48 4.56 -7.76 -1.94
C HIS A 48 5.87 -7.32 -1.27
N PRO A 49 6.35 -8.01 -0.21
CA PRO A 49 7.59 -7.69 0.52
C PRO A 49 8.84 -7.51 -0.35
N TYR A 50 8.88 -8.24 -1.47
CA TYR A 50 9.92 -8.12 -2.49
C TYR A 50 10.08 -6.67 -2.98
N SER A 51 8.98 -5.95 -3.23
CA SER A 51 9.02 -4.59 -3.79
C SER A 51 9.65 -3.57 -2.85
N SER A 52 9.38 -3.65 -1.54
CA SER A 52 10.06 -2.79 -0.55
C SER A 52 11.56 -3.12 -0.50
N LEU A 53 11.92 -4.40 -0.48
CA LEU A 53 13.32 -4.83 -0.40
C LEU A 53 14.15 -4.36 -1.60
N ILE A 54 13.61 -4.50 -2.81
CA ILE A 54 14.30 -4.05 -4.03
C ILE A 54 14.41 -2.51 -4.05
N CYS A 55 13.43 -1.80 -3.47
CA CYS A 55 13.48 -0.34 -3.35
C CYS A 55 14.67 0.12 -2.51
N GLU A 56 14.89 -0.46 -1.33
CA GLU A 56 16.08 -0.11 -0.52
C GLU A 56 17.38 -0.51 -1.18
N THR A 57 17.44 -1.71 -1.75
CA THR A 57 18.65 -2.18 -2.44
C THR A 57 18.98 -1.26 -3.62
N SER A 58 17.97 -0.65 -4.22
CA SER A 58 18.13 0.34 -5.30
C SER A 58 18.53 1.73 -4.80
N ALA A 59 18.39 2.04 -3.52
CA ALA A 59 18.72 3.36 -2.96
C ALA A 59 20.24 3.62 -2.93
N ASP A 60 21.04 2.56 -2.82
CA ASP A 60 22.51 2.65 -2.83
C ASP A 60 23.12 2.80 -4.24
N ARG A 61 22.29 2.95 -5.28
CA ARG A 61 22.74 3.13 -6.67
C ARG A 61 23.23 4.56 -6.90
N ALA A 62 24.35 4.69 -7.61
CA ALA A 62 25.05 5.97 -7.78
C ALA A 62 24.29 6.99 -8.64
N SER A 63 23.47 6.53 -9.58
CA SER A 63 22.67 7.39 -10.46
C SER A 63 21.22 6.91 -10.59
N SER A 64 20.32 7.83 -10.93
CA SER A 64 18.92 7.52 -11.23
C SER A 64 18.78 6.53 -12.39
N GLN A 65 19.67 6.59 -13.38
CA GLN A 65 19.66 5.66 -14.51
C GLN A 65 20.05 4.23 -14.08
N ASP A 66 21.06 4.09 -13.21
CA ASP A 66 21.44 2.79 -12.67
C ASP A 66 20.32 2.18 -11.82
N LYS A 67 19.61 3.04 -11.07
CA LYS A 67 18.43 2.65 -10.30
C LYS A 67 17.31 2.12 -11.18
N ILE A 68 16.99 2.83 -12.26
CA ILE A 68 15.95 2.44 -13.23
C ILE A 68 16.32 1.12 -13.89
N THR A 69 17.55 1.00 -14.42
CA THR A 69 18.03 -0.23 -15.07
C THR A 69 17.93 -1.42 -14.11
N TYR A 70 18.40 -1.24 -12.88
CA TYR A 70 18.29 -2.27 -11.84
C TYR A 70 16.83 -2.68 -11.59
N LEU A 71 15.91 -1.72 -11.40
CA LEU A 71 14.51 -2.04 -11.13
C LEU A 71 13.83 -2.75 -12.32
N LEU A 72 14.16 -2.37 -13.55
CA LEU A 72 13.67 -3.06 -14.75
C LEU A 72 14.15 -4.52 -14.80
N GLU A 73 15.45 -4.76 -14.58
CA GLU A 73 16.01 -6.11 -14.51
C GLU A 73 15.32 -6.94 -13.42
N VAL A 74 15.13 -6.35 -12.25
CA VAL A 74 14.49 -6.98 -11.10
C VAL A 74 13.04 -7.38 -11.38
N PHE A 75 12.25 -6.52 -12.03
CA PHE A 75 10.86 -6.83 -12.39
C PHE A 75 10.78 -7.88 -13.50
N LEU A 76 11.71 -7.88 -14.45
CA LEU A 76 11.81 -8.91 -15.49
C LEU A 76 12.17 -10.28 -14.89
N GLU A 77 13.10 -10.31 -13.94
CA GLU A 77 13.58 -11.53 -13.28
C GLU A 77 12.68 -12.02 -12.14
N ALA A 78 11.68 -11.24 -11.73
CA ALA A 78 10.82 -11.57 -10.59
C ALA A 78 10.22 -12.98 -10.67
N LYS A 79 9.88 -13.48 -11.86
CA LYS A 79 9.39 -14.86 -12.04
C LYS A 79 10.38 -15.93 -11.57
N GLY A 80 11.68 -15.70 -11.71
CA GLY A 80 12.74 -16.61 -11.25
C GLY A 80 12.79 -16.73 -9.73
N GLU A 81 12.49 -15.64 -9.02
CA GLU A 81 12.53 -15.57 -7.55
C GLU A 81 11.28 -16.15 -6.88
N LYS A 82 10.23 -16.47 -7.66
CA LYS A 82 8.93 -16.94 -7.13
C LYS A 82 9.06 -18.12 -6.17
N LYS A 83 9.91 -19.11 -6.49
CA LYS A 83 10.08 -20.30 -5.64
C LYS A 83 10.69 -19.98 -4.29
N THR A 84 11.66 -19.07 -4.25
CA THR A 84 12.31 -18.62 -3.01
C THR A 84 11.31 -17.90 -2.12
N TRP A 85 10.57 -16.94 -2.69
CA TRP A 85 9.57 -16.17 -1.94
C TRP A 85 8.37 -17.00 -1.48
N MET A 86 7.90 -17.96 -2.27
CA MET A 86 6.87 -18.92 -1.82
C MET A 86 7.33 -19.79 -0.63
N ARG A 87 8.64 -19.95 -0.40
CA ARG A 87 9.15 -20.60 0.81
C ARG A 87 9.14 -19.65 2.00
N VAL A 88 9.52 -18.39 1.80
CA VAL A 88 9.45 -17.34 2.84
C VAL A 88 8.00 -17.18 3.32
N GLU A 89 7.05 -17.08 2.38
CA GLU A 89 5.60 -17.03 2.61
C GLU A 89 5.13 -18.19 3.51
N ARG A 90 5.44 -19.44 3.15
CA ARG A 90 5.05 -20.61 3.94
C ARG A 90 5.61 -20.60 5.35
N ILE A 91 6.84 -20.10 5.54
CA ILE A 91 7.42 -19.96 6.88
C ILE A 91 6.63 -18.90 7.66
N PHE A 92 6.27 -17.78 7.03
CA PHE A 92 5.47 -16.71 7.64
C PHE A 92 4.11 -17.19 8.10
N ASP A 93 3.36 -17.83 7.21
CA ASP A 93 2.03 -18.34 7.51
C ASP A 93 2.06 -19.47 8.55
N SER A 94 3.16 -20.23 8.63
CA SER A 94 3.33 -21.27 9.67
C SER A 94 3.59 -20.72 11.08
N MET A 95 4.16 -19.52 11.18
CA MET A 95 4.55 -18.90 12.46
C MET A 95 3.47 -17.96 13.00
N LEU A 96 2.60 -17.47 12.14
CA LEU A 96 1.56 -16.51 12.46
C LEU A 96 0.19 -17.11 12.18
N GLY A 97 -0.53 -17.48 13.24
CA GLY A 97 -1.87 -18.05 13.10
C GLY A 97 -2.89 -17.03 12.58
N ASP A 98 -3.76 -17.48 11.67
CA ASP A 98 -4.79 -16.66 11.00
C ASP A 98 -5.59 -15.78 11.96
N ALA A 99 -5.98 -16.31 13.12
CA ALA A 99 -6.77 -15.58 14.11
C ALA A 99 -6.03 -14.41 14.75
N LEU A 100 -4.73 -14.55 15.01
CA LEU A 100 -3.91 -13.47 15.56
C LEU A 100 -3.74 -12.37 14.51
N MET A 101 -3.47 -12.75 13.26
CA MET A 101 -3.28 -11.82 12.15
C MET A 101 -4.55 -11.05 11.84
N GLU A 102 -5.70 -11.73 11.78
CA GLU A 102 -6.99 -11.06 11.59
C GLU A 102 -7.32 -10.13 12.75
N LYS A 103 -6.98 -10.49 14.00
CA LYS A 103 -7.15 -9.57 15.14
C LYS A 103 -6.31 -8.30 14.98
N MET A 104 -5.02 -8.42 14.68
CA MET A 104 -4.13 -7.26 14.53
C MET A 104 -4.55 -6.37 13.34
N LYS A 105 -4.97 -7.00 12.23
CA LYS A 105 -5.55 -6.30 11.07
C LYS A 105 -6.81 -5.52 11.45
N LEU A 106 -7.73 -6.13 12.20
CA LEU A 106 -8.94 -5.46 12.68
C LEU A 106 -8.60 -4.29 13.59
N GLU A 107 -7.64 -4.43 14.50
CA GLU A 107 -7.18 -3.32 15.37
C GLU A 107 -6.68 -2.13 14.54
N LEU A 108 -5.92 -2.37 13.47
CA LEU A 108 -5.48 -1.32 12.54
C LEU A 108 -6.65 -0.70 11.75
N LEU A 109 -7.58 -1.52 11.24
CA LEU A 109 -8.75 -1.04 10.49
C LEU A 109 -9.73 -0.25 11.37
N LEU A 110 -9.77 -0.54 12.67
CA LEU A 110 -10.58 0.19 13.65
C LEU A 110 -9.94 1.53 14.09
N SER A 111 -8.69 1.79 13.69
CA SER A 111 -8.08 3.11 13.89
C SER A 111 -8.82 4.17 13.10
N SER A 112 -9.52 5.07 13.81
CA SER A 112 -10.26 6.18 13.20
C SER A 112 -9.38 7.06 12.32
N LYS A 113 -8.12 7.29 12.73
CA LYS A 113 -7.15 8.08 11.96
C LYS A 113 -6.85 7.40 10.62
N LEU A 114 -6.54 6.11 10.65
CA LEU A 114 -6.16 5.37 9.44
C LEU A 114 -7.35 5.19 8.50
N LEU A 115 -8.52 4.86 9.04
CA LEU A 115 -9.75 4.73 8.29
C LEU A 115 -10.14 6.03 7.58
N GLN A 116 -9.98 7.18 8.26
CA GLN A 116 -10.19 8.49 7.65
C GLN A 116 -9.26 8.72 6.45
N ARG A 117 -7.98 8.33 6.53
CA ARG A 117 -7.04 8.45 5.40
C ARG A 117 -7.45 7.58 4.22
N PHE A 118 -7.83 6.32 4.48
CA PHE A 118 -8.34 5.42 3.44
C PHE A 118 -9.58 6.00 2.77
N GLU A 119 -10.51 6.54 3.55
CA GLU A 119 -11.73 7.13 3.01
C GLU A 119 -11.42 8.35 2.14
N VAL A 120 -10.62 9.30 2.65
CA VAL A 120 -10.22 10.51 1.91
C VAL A 120 -9.57 10.13 0.58
N LEU A 121 -8.69 9.14 0.58
CA LEU A 121 -8.03 8.68 -0.64
C LEU A 121 -9.01 7.98 -1.59
N TRP A 122 -9.82 7.04 -1.11
CA TRP A 122 -10.84 6.35 -1.91
C TRP A 122 -11.79 7.33 -2.61
N VAL A 123 -12.20 8.36 -1.86
CA VAL A 123 -12.99 9.48 -2.34
C VAL A 123 -12.27 10.23 -3.47
N ARG A 124 -10.99 10.56 -3.31
CA ARG A 124 -10.19 11.28 -4.34
C ARG A 124 -10.07 10.48 -5.63
N LEU A 125 -10.08 9.16 -5.52
CA LEU A 125 -10.04 8.23 -6.65
C LEU A 125 -11.40 7.99 -7.32
N GLY A 126 -12.43 8.74 -6.93
CA GLY A 126 -13.74 8.69 -7.56
C GLY A 126 -14.73 7.73 -6.92
N GLY A 127 -14.37 7.09 -5.79
CA GLY A 127 -15.23 6.11 -5.12
C GLY A 127 -16.64 6.59 -4.79
N VAL A 128 -16.83 7.89 -4.56
CA VAL A 128 -18.15 8.48 -4.27
C VAL A 128 -19.08 8.46 -5.48
N ASN A 129 -18.55 8.69 -6.67
CA ASN A 129 -19.32 8.77 -7.90
C ASN A 129 -19.50 7.36 -8.46
N GLY A 130 -20.37 6.56 -7.83
CA GLY A 130 -20.68 5.19 -8.25
C GLY A 130 -20.38 4.11 -7.22
N GLY A 131 -19.89 4.47 -6.03
CA GLY A 131 -19.62 3.53 -4.94
C GLY A 131 -18.41 2.62 -5.17
N ILE A 132 -17.62 2.87 -6.22
CA ILE A 132 -16.50 2.04 -6.65
C ILE A 132 -15.38 2.90 -7.25
N ILE A 133 -14.13 2.44 -7.12
CA ILE A 133 -13.01 2.95 -7.93
C ILE A 133 -12.99 2.18 -9.26
N SER A 134 -12.96 2.91 -10.38
CA SER A 134 -12.85 2.31 -11.72
C SER A 134 -11.44 1.76 -11.98
N GLU A 135 -11.33 0.84 -12.94
CA GLU A 135 -10.04 0.29 -13.36
C GLU A 135 -9.03 1.37 -13.77
N ASP A 136 -9.47 2.39 -14.51
CA ASP A 136 -8.58 3.47 -14.98
C ASP A 136 -8.08 4.34 -13.83
N ALA A 137 -8.96 4.71 -12.89
CA ALA A 137 -8.56 5.46 -11.70
C ALA A 137 -7.58 4.66 -10.83
N TYR A 138 -7.84 3.35 -10.66
CA TYR A 138 -6.93 2.44 -9.95
C TYR A 138 -5.56 2.36 -10.63
N LYS A 139 -5.52 2.17 -11.95
CA LYS A 139 -4.27 2.11 -12.72
C LYS A 139 -3.46 3.39 -12.58
N GLN A 140 -4.09 4.55 -12.77
CA GLN A 140 -3.42 5.84 -12.65
C GLN A 140 -2.85 6.04 -11.24
N PHE A 141 -3.64 5.71 -10.22
CA PHE A 141 -3.20 5.79 -8.83
C PHE A 141 -2.01 4.87 -8.55
N HIS A 142 -2.10 3.58 -8.92
CA HIS A 142 -1.01 2.63 -8.67
C HIS A 142 0.25 2.99 -9.45
N GLN A 143 0.14 3.52 -10.68
CA GLN A 143 1.30 4.05 -11.41
C GLN A 143 1.99 5.16 -10.63
N GLN A 144 1.23 6.10 -10.08
CA GLN A 144 1.77 7.18 -9.26
C GLN A 144 2.43 6.65 -7.99
N LEU A 145 1.90 5.57 -7.39
CA LEU A 145 2.54 4.90 -6.26
C LEU A 145 3.90 4.32 -6.62
N TYR A 146 4.05 3.66 -7.78
CA TYR A 146 5.35 3.15 -8.22
C TYR A 146 6.37 4.28 -8.35
N PHE A 147 6.01 5.40 -8.98
CA PHE A 147 6.90 6.55 -9.12
C PHE A 147 7.29 7.15 -7.77
N THR A 148 6.31 7.34 -6.89
CA THR A 148 6.49 7.95 -5.57
C THR A 148 7.36 7.10 -4.66
N LEU A 149 7.10 5.79 -4.61
CA LEU A 149 7.76 4.88 -3.68
C LEU A 149 9.17 4.52 -4.15
N PHE A 150 9.35 4.28 -5.45
CA PHE A 150 10.68 4.04 -6.02
C PHE A 150 11.47 5.33 -6.27
N GLY A 151 10.87 6.51 -6.11
CA GLY A 151 11.55 7.79 -6.37
C GLY A 151 12.12 7.87 -7.79
N ILE A 152 11.32 7.45 -8.78
CA ILE A 152 11.68 7.51 -10.19
C ILE A 152 10.73 8.46 -10.88
N GLU A 153 11.30 9.46 -11.56
CA GLU A 153 10.56 10.36 -12.42
C GLU A 153 10.29 9.68 -13.77
N GLN A 154 9.02 9.73 -14.20
CA GLN A 154 8.49 9.31 -15.51
C GLN A 154 8.22 7.81 -15.79
N MET A 155 7.50 7.57 -16.90
CA MET A 155 6.88 6.33 -17.36
C MET A 155 7.82 5.16 -17.70
N THR A 156 9.11 5.22 -17.37
CA THR A 156 10.10 4.19 -17.72
C THR A 156 9.79 2.83 -17.12
N LEU A 157 9.22 2.79 -15.91
CA LEU A 157 8.80 1.54 -15.28
C LEU A 157 7.42 1.03 -15.75
N LEU A 158 6.65 1.85 -16.47
CA LEU A 158 5.26 1.55 -16.81
C LEU A 158 5.08 0.21 -17.53
N PRO A 159 5.89 -0.14 -18.56
CA PRO A 159 5.73 -1.43 -19.24
C PRO A 159 6.03 -2.62 -18.32
N ALA A 160 6.99 -2.47 -17.39
CA ALA A 160 7.39 -3.53 -16.49
C ALA A 160 6.41 -3.73 -15.33
N THR A 161 5.66 -2.69 -14.93
CA THR A 161 4.78 -2.74 -13.75
C THR A 161 3.30 -2.88 -14.08
N MET A 162 2.86 -2.53 -15.30
CA MET A 162 1.45 -2.56 -15.69
C MET A 162 0.79 -3.92 -15.45
N GLN A 163 1.51 -5.01 -15.77
CA GLN A 163 0.98 -6.36 -15.57
C GLN A 163 0.67 -6.64 -14.09
N PHE A 164 1.53 -6.18 -13.17
CA PHE A 164 1.32 -6.34 -11.74
C PHE A 164 0.14 -5.49 -11.26
N ILE A 165 0.00 -4.26 -11.77
CA ILE A 165 -1.15 -3.38 -11.47
C ILE A 165 -2.47 -4.03 -11.93
N LEU A 166 -2.48 -4.68 -13.09
CA LEU A 166 -3.66 -5.39 -13.60
C LEU A 166 -4.02 -6.62 -12.76
N GLU A 167 -3.03 -7.40 -12.35
CA GLU A 167 -3.23 -8.53 -11.43
C GLU A 167 -3.77 -8.07 -10.08
N ASP A 168 -3.21 -6.98 -9.57
CA ASP A 168 -3.60 -6.31 -8.35
C ASP A 168 -5.06 -5.82 -8.40
N TYR A 169 -5.45 -5.17 -9.50
CA TYR A 169 -6.82 -4.75 -9.75
C TYR A 169 -7.79 -5.94 -9.81
N LYS A 170 -7.45 -7.00 -10.55
CA LYS A 170 -8.30 -8.20 -10.68
C LYS A 170 -8.56 -8.87 -9.33
N TYR A 171 -7.55 -8.92 -8.47
CA TYR A 171 -7.70 -9.45 -7.13
C TYR A 171 -8.60 -8.56 -6.28
N ASP A 172 -8.40 -7.24 -6.30
CA ASP A 172 -9.16 -6.30 -5.46
C ASP A 172 -10.62 -6.14 -5.90
N SER A 173 -10.88 -6.18 -7.22
CA SER A 173 -12.23 -6.09 -7.79
C SER A 173 -12.99 -7.42 -7.70
N GLN A 174 -12.28 -8.55 -7.59
CA GLN A 174 -12.87 -9.89 -7.62
C GLN A 174 -13.79 -10.13 -8.83
N GLY A 175 -13.45 -9.54 -9.97
CA GLY A 175 -14.25 -9.62 -11.20
C GLY A 175 -15.48 -8.70 -11.24
N LYS A 176 -15.67 -7.83 -10.24
CA LYS A 176 -16.69 -6.77 -10.28
C LYS A 176 -16.25 -5.60 -11.17
N SER A 177 -17.18 -4.67 -11.43
CA SER A 177 -16.96 -3.48 -12.26
C SER A 177 -16.00 -2.44 -11.67
N GLY A 178 -15.60 -2.60 -10.40
CA GLY A 178 -14.66 -1.71 -9.72
C GLY A 178 -14.40 -2.16 -8.28
N ILE A 179 -13.74 -1.30 -7.50
CA ILE A 179 -13.28 -1.62 -6.14
C ILE A 179 -14.09 -0.83 -5.11
N GLU A 180 -14.85 -1.55 -4.29
CA GLU A 180 -15.59 -1.02 -3.15
C GLU A 180 -14.66 -0.60 -2.00
N PHE A 181 -15.12 0.29 -1.13
CA PHE A 181 -14.31 0.87 -0.05
C PHE A 181 -13.63 -0.19 0.84
N GLY A 182 -14.35 -1.22 1.30
CA GLY A 182 -13.77 -2.24 2.17
C GLY A 182 -12.61 -3.01 1.53
N ARG A 183 -12.70 -3.29 0.22
CA ARG A 183 -11.60 -3.93 -0.54
C ARG A 183 -10.43 -2.96 -0.71
N PHE A 184 -10.72 -1.70 -1.01
CA PHE A 184 -9.71 -0.66 -1.11
C PHE A 184 -8.96 -0.43 0.22
N ALA A 185 -9.67 -0.37 1.36
CA ALA A 185 -9.07 -0.17 2.67
C ALA A 185 -8.12 -1.33 3.04
N ASN A 186 -8.53 -2.58 2.78
CA ASN A 186 -7.65 -3.74 2.94
C ASN A 186 -6.42 -3.65 2.03
N SER A 187 -6.62 -3.28 0.76
CA SER A 187 -5.54 -3.09 -0.22
C SER A 187 -4.52 -2.03 0.22
N MET A 188 -4.99 -0.90 0.76
CA MET A 188 -4.12 0.16 1.28
C MET A 188 -3.42 -0.23 2.59
N LEU A 189 -4.07 -1.06 3.41
CA LEU A 189 -3.44 -1.58 4.61
C LEU A 189 -2.32 -2.58 4.27
N GLU A 190 -2.56 -3.49 3.31
CA GLU A 190 -1.51 -4.37 2.75
C GLU A 190 -0.34 -3.53 2.23
N LEU A 191 -0.61 -2.45 1.50
CA LEU A 191 0.43 -1.54 1.04
C LEU A 191 1.16 -0.92 2.23
N ALA A 192 0.47 -0.29 3.17
CA ALA A 192 1.11 0.34 4.32
C ALA A 192 1.96 -0.64 5.14
N ASP A 193 1.50 -1.88 5.32
CA ASP A 193 2.21 -2.93 6.05
C ASP A 193 3.57 -3.29 5.43
N ASN A 194 3.72 -3.11 4.12
CA ASN A 194 4.98 -3.35 3.40
C ASN A 194 5.99 -2.21 3.52
N TRP A 195 5.51 -0.98 3.73
CA TRP A 195 6.30 0.24 3.58
C TRP A 195 6.41 1.07 4.87
N ALA A 196 5.60 0.76 5.89
CA ALA A 196 5.73 1.30 7.23
C ALA A 196 6.97 0.72 7.93
N ARG A 197 7.53 1.49 8.86
CA ARG A 197 8.76 1.12 9.59
C ARG A 197 8.48 0.20 10.77
N SER A 198 7.27 0.22 11.31
CA SER A 198 6.86 -0.57 12.46
C SER A 198 5.37 -0.93 12.36
N ARG A 199 4.88 -1.66 13.37
CA ARG A 199 3.48 -2.06 13.54
C ARG A 199 2.61 -0.97 14.18
N GLU A 200 3.19 0.16 14.55
CA GLU A 200 2.49 1.23 15.24
C GLU A 200 1.58 2.00 14.29
N VAL A 201 0.33 2.25 14.71
CA VAL A 201 -0.67 2.99 13.92
C VAL A 201 -0.13 4.32 13.39
N ALA A 202 0.71 5.00 14.16
CA ALA A 202 1.32 6.27 13.77
C ALA A 202 2.16 6.16 12.49
N ASP A 203 2.90 5.07 12.30
CA ASP A 203 3.73 4.86 11.11
C ASP A 203 2.87 4.58 9.87
N TYR A 204 1.76 3.86 10.03
CA TYR A 204 0.79 3.63 8.94
C TYR A 204 0.14 4.96 8.53
N VAL A 205 -0.26 5.78 9.51
CA VAL A 205 -0.82 7.11 9.23
C VAL A 205 0.20 7.99 8.52
N ALA A 206 1.44 8.05 8.99
CA ALA A 206 2.50 8.82 8.35
C ALA A 206 2.78 8.35 6.91
N PHE A 207 2.77 7.04 6.67
CA PHE A 207 2.88 6.49 5.32
C PHE A 207 1.71 6.92 4.44
N MET A 208 0.47 6.82 4.93
CA MET A 208 -0.72 7.22 4.17
C MET A 208 -0.77 8.72 3.90
N ASP A 209 -0.32 9.55 4.84
CA ASP A 209 -0.21 10.99 4.64
C ASP A 209 0.75 11.30 3.47
N ARG A 210 1.90 10.62 3.39
CA ARG A 210 2.82 10.73 2.24
C ARG A 210 2.18 10.30 0.90
N ILE A 211 1.37 9.24 0.91
CA ILE A 211 0.64 8.82 -0.30
C ILE A 211 -0.37 9.89 -0.73
N MET A 212 -1.11 10.46 0.21
CA MET A 212 -2.11 11.49 -0.08
C MET A 212 -1.51 12.79 -0.61
N GLU A 213 -0.30 13.16 -0.20
CA GLU A 213 0.44 14.30 -0.77
C GLU A 213 0.74 14.11 -2.26
N CYS A 214 0.98 12.86 -2.67
CA CYS A 214 1.31 12.50 -4.05
C CYS A 214 0.06 12.34 -4.94
N CYS A 215 -1.13 12.36 -4.34
CA CYS A 215 -2.42 12.32 -5.01
C CYS A 215 -3.24 13.55 -4.61
N PRO A 216 -2.85 14.75 -5.06
CA PRO A 216 -3.56 15.97 -4.73
C PRO A 216 -5.02 15.84 -5.16
N ALA A 217 -5.92 16.45 -4.40
CA ALA A 217 -7.33 16.44 -4.75
C ALA A 217 -7.48 16.94 -6.19
N SER A 218 -7.98 16.09 -7.09
CA SER A 218 -8.35 16.54 -8.42
C SER A 218 -9.26 17.76 -8.27
N THR A 219 -8.98 18.82 -9.02
CA THR A 219 -9.75 20.07 -9.10
C THR A 219 -11.18 19.89 -9.64
N VAL A 220 -11.73 18.67 -9.53
CA VAL A 220 -13.11 18.34 -9.85
C VAL A 220 -13.99 18.93 -8.75
N GLN A 221 -14.39 20.17 -9.01
CA GLN A 221 -15.51 20.93 -8.47
C GLN A 221 -16.07 20.40 -7.15
N SER A 222 -15.85 21.19 -6.10
CA SER A 222 -16.83 21.38 -5.03
C SER A 222 -18.20 21.66 -5.66
N ARG A 223 -18.96 20.61 -5.96
CA ARG A 223 -20.41 20.75 -6.09
C ARG A 223 -20.92 20.90 -4.67
N LYS A 224 -21.28 22.13 -4.31
CA LYS A 224 -22.12 22.41 -3.14
C LYS A 224 -23.42 21.60 -3.32
N THR A 225 -23.49 20.42 -2.72
CA THR A 225 -24.75 19.70 -2.57
C THR A 225 -25.49 20.32 -1.39
N HIS A 226 -26.38 21.26 -1.68
CA HIS A 226 -27.49 21.59 -0.80
C HIS A 226 -28.45 20.39 -0.80
N ALA A 227 -28.22 19.43 0.09
CA ALA A 227 -29.19 18.40 0.43
C ALA A 227 -29.43 18.49 1.93
N SER A 228 -30.71 18.50 2.32
CA SER A 228 -31.15 18.48 3.72
C SER A 228 -30.51 17.31 4.46
N ASP A 229 -29.88 17.58 5.61
CA ASP A 229 -29.09 16.67 6.44
C ASP A 229 -29.95 15.61 7.18
N GLU A 230 -30.88 14.94 6.49
CA GLU A 230 -31.58 13.78 7.03
C GLU A 230 -31.22 12.55 6.19
N PHE A 231 -30.24 11.78 6.67
CA PHE A 231 -29.87 10.49 6.09
C PHE A 231 -30.46 9.35 6.92
N THR A 232 -31.41 8.62 6.37
CA THR A 232 -31.88 7.35 6.93
C THR A 232 -30.99 6.22 6.40
N LEU A 233 -30.12 5.67 7.26
CA LEU A 233 -29.21 4.58 6.91
C LEU A 233 -29.99 3.25 6.82
N SER A 234 -30.46 2.89 5.62
CA SER A 234 -30.80 1.50 5.34
C SER A 234 -29.51 0.70 5.23
N LYS A 235 -29.10 0.06 6.35
CA LYS A 235 -28.09 -0.99 6.49
C LYS A 235 -26.88 -0.87 5.53
N GLU A 236 -25.77 -0.41 6.10
CA GLU A 236 -24.43 -0.32 5.47
C GLU A 236 -24.19 0.97 4.68
N ALA A 237 -23.93 2.10 5.37
CA ALA A 237 -23.28 3.24 4.74
C ALA A 237 -22.52 4.11 5.75
N PHE A 238 -21.27 4.44 5.40
CA PHE A 238 -20.41 5.41 6.10
C PHE A 238 -20.07 6.54 5.12
N PHE A 239 -20.21 7.80 5.56
CA PHE A 239 -19.90 8.97 4.74
C PHE A 239 -19.28 10.15 5.50
N ARG A 240 -18.07 10.50 5.07
CA ARG A 240 -17.61 11.76 4.46
C ARG A 240 -17.96 13.03 5.23
N GLY A 241 -17.32 13.24 6.39
CA GLY A 241 -17.27 14.57 7.03
C GLY A 241 -17.18 14.61 8.56
N GLY A 242 -17.22 13.48 9.26
CA GLY A 242 -17.14 13.47 10.72
C GLY A 242 -17.47 12.11 11.33
N VAL A 243 -17.25 11.97 12.63
CA VAL A 243 -17.62 10.78 13.39
C VAL A 243 -19.13 10.81 13.59
N VAL A 244 -19.85 9.78 13.14
CA VAL A 244 -21.28 9.64 13.41
C VAL A 244 -21.43 8.93 14.76
N VAL A 245 -21.98 9.62 15.76
CA VAL A 245 -22.19 9.08 17.12
C VAL A 245 -23.69 8.92 17.37
N PRO A 246 -24.14 7.74 17.86
CA PRO A 246 -25.52 7.55 18.27
C PRO A 246 -25.82 8.36 19.52
N ARG A 247 -26.93 9.09 19.52
CA ARG A 247 -27.51 9.78 20.68
C ARG A 247 -28.93 9.30 20.88
N VAL A 248 -29.31 9.02 22.12
CA VAL A 248 -30.70 8.68 22.44
C VAL A 248 -31.46 9.98 22.68
N GLU A 249 -32.46 10.24 21.85
CA GLU A 249 -33.37 11.37 21.98
C GLU A 249 -34.80 10.83 22.16
N GLY A 250 -35.25 10.82 23.42
CA GLY A 250 -36.51 10.17 23.79
C GLY A 250 -36.43 8.65 23.59
N GLU A 251 -37.35 8.09 22.80
CA GLU A 251 -37.39 6.66 22.46
C GLU A 251 -36.64 6.32 21.16
N GLN A 252 -36.02 7.30 20.50
CA GLN A 252 -35.33 7.11 19.22
C GLN A 252 -33.82 7.24 19.37
N ILE A 253 -33.08 6.40 18.64
CA ILE A 253 -31.64 6.56 18.46
C ILE A 253 -31.43 7.46 17.24
N VAL A 254 -31.01 8.70 17.49
CA VAL A 254 -30.69 9.71 16.49
C VAL A 254 -29.17 9.77 16.32
N TYR A 255 -28.70 9.70 15.08
CA TYR A 255 -27.27 9.68 14.78
C TYR A 255 -26.79 11.09 14.43
N HIS A 256 -25.84 11.60 15.21
CA HIS A 256 -25.28 12.94 15.03
C HIS A 256 -23.90 12.88 14.41
N ARG A 257 -23.65 13.70 13.39
CA ARG A 257 -22.30 13.91 12.88
C ARG A 257 -21.56 14.88 13.79
N ILE A 258 -20.41 14.46 14.31
CA ILE A 258 -19.47 15.32 15.04
C ILE A 258 -18.34 15.70 14.10
N ASN A 259 -18.17 17.01 13.89
CA ASN A 259 -16.99 17.56 13.23
C ASN A 259 -15.88 17.66 14.27
N LEU A 260 -14.72 17.04 14.01
CA LEU A 260 -13.49 17.24 14.79
C LEU A 260 -12.71 18.42 14.23
#